data_AF-A0A3C0ULB2-F1
#
_entry.id   AF-A0A3C0ULB2-F1
#
_cell.length_a   1.000
_cell.length_b   1.000
_cell.length_c   1.000
_cell.angle_alpha   90.00
_cell.angle_beta   90.00
_cell.angle_gamma   90.00
#
_symmetry.space_group_name_H-M   'P 1'
#
loop_
_entity.id
_entity.type
_entity.pdbx_description
1 polymer ?
#
loop_
_entity_poly.entity_id
_entity_poly.type
_entity_poly.pdbx_seq_one_letter_code
_entity_poly.pdbx_strand_id
1 'polypeptide(L)'
;MNTQLLQKYNVPGPRYTSYPTVPYWDKTPLTETRWKDLVKDIFEISNTSEGISLYIHLPYCESLCTYCGCNTRITVNHKVEQPYIAAVLKEWQLYLDFLPNRPQIRELHLGGGTPTFFSPENLRTLITGLFEKADIHPEHEFGFEAHPASTTDAHLQTLFELGFR
;
A
#
# COMPACT_ATOMS: atom_id res chain seq x y z
N MET A 1 9.42 -20.38 -29.96
CA MET A 1 9.96 -19.07 -29.50
C MET A 1 10.74 -18.47 -30.66
N ASN A 2 10.40 -17.26 -31.14
CA ASN A 2 11.05 -16.67 -32.32
C ASN A 2 12.26 -15.83 -31.89
N THR A 3 13.46 -16.39 -32.06
CA THR A 3 14.73 -15.80 -31.61
C THR A 3 15.07 -14.50 -32.35
N GLN A 4 14.65 -14.35 -33.60
CA GLN A 4 14.89 -13.14 -34.38
C GLN A 4 14.13 -11.94 -33.81
N LEU A 5 12.88 -12.16 -33.38
CA LEU A 5 12.10 -11.11 -32.73
C LEU A 5 12.69 -10.69 -31.38
N LEU A 6 13.17 -11.66 -30.59
CA LEU A 6 13.82 -11.36 -29.31
C LEU A 6 15.09 -10.53 -29.52
N GLN A 7 15.95 -10.91 -30.46
CA GLN A 7 17.15 -10.13 -30.78
C GLN A 7 16.82 -8.71 -31.28
N LYS A 8 15.76 -8.57 -32.08
CA LYS A 8 15.30 -7.26 -32.59
C LYS A 8 14.80 -6.33 -31.48
N TYR A 9 14.05 -6.86 -30.50
CA TYR A 9 13.35 -6.05 -29.50
C TYR A 9 14.00 -6.05 -28.11
N ASN A 10 15.13 -6.75 -27.92
CA ASN A 10 15.92 -6.70 -26.69
C ASN A 10 16.76 -5.40 -26.59
N VAL A 11 16.06 -4.26 -26.54
CA VAL A 11 16.63 -2.93 -26.39
C VAL A 11 15.99 -2.24 -25.17
N PRO A 12 16.67 -1.30 -24.49
CA PRO A 12 16.08 -0.55 -23.39
C PRO A 12 14.78 0.15 -23.82
N GLY A 13 13.72 -0.03 -23.04
CA GLY A 13 12.40 0.57 -23.27
C GLY A 13 11.85 1.26 -22.02
N PRO A 14 10.84 2.13 -22.17
CA PRO A 14 10.20 2.76 -21.04
C PRO A 14 9.50 1.72 -20.16
N ARG A 15 9.67 1.84 -18.84
CA ARG A 15 8.96 1.02 -17.86
C ARG A 15 7.55 1.59 -17.67
N TYR A 16 6.56 0.97 -18.30
CA TYR A 16 5.15 1.38 -18.21
C TYR A 16 4.49 0.82 -16.95
N THR A 17 4.73 1.46 -15.80
CA THR A 17 4.03 1.16 -14.53
C THR A 17 2.71 1.90 -14.38
N SER A 18 2.55 3.02 -15.09
CA SER A 18 1.34 3.85 -15.14
C SER A 18 1.32 4.64 -16.44
N TYR A 19 0.18 5.23 -16.80
CA TYR A 19 0.09 6.20 -17.89
C TYR A 19 -0.64 7.48 -17.44
N PRO A 20 -0.03 8.66 -17.59
CA PRO A 20 1.36 8.88 -18.01
C PRO A 20 2.37 8.30 -17.00
N THR A 21 3.57 7.96 -17.46
CA THR A 21 4.64 7.45 -16.58
C THR A 21 5.20 8.58 -15.70
N VAL A 22 5.79 8.23 -14.55
CA VAL A 22 6.28 9.18 -13.51
C VAL A 22 7.12 10.34 -14.06
N PRO A 23 8.04 10.16 -15.03
CA PRO A 23 8.82 11.28 -15.59
C PRO A 23 8.00 12.40 -16.23
N TYR A 24 6.75 12.11 -16.61
CA TYR A 24 5.81 13.06 -17.21
C TYR A 24 4.82 13.65 -16.21
N TRP A 25 4.89 13.28 -14.93
CA TRP A 25 4.06 13.89 -13.90
C TRP A 25 4.50 15.34 -13.66
N ASP A 26 3.54 16.22 -13.36
CA ASP A 26 3.85 17.59 -12.98
C ASP A 26 4.69 17.58 -11.70
N LYS A 27 5.77 18.36 -11.69
CA LYS A 27 6.64 18.50 -10.52
C LYS A 27 6.05 19.45 -9.49
N THR A 28 5.08 20.26 -9.89
CA THR A 28 4.37 21.18 -9.02
C THR A 28 3.25 20.42 -8.33
N PRO A 29 3.28 20.27 -6.99
CA PRO A 29 2.19 19.64 -6.27
C PRO A 29 0.89 20.43 -6.46
N LEU A 30 -0.23 19.71 -6.46
CA LEU A 30 -1.55 20.35 -6.42
C LEU A 30 -1.71 21.13 -5.11
N THR A 31 -2.55 22.16 -5.14
CA THR A 31 -3.00 22.79 -3.90
C THR A 31 -3.82 21.80 -3.08
N GLU A 32 -3.82 21.95 -1.75
CA GLU A 32 -4.58 21.07 -0.86
C GLU A 32 -6.06 21.01 -1.23
N THR A 33 -6.67 22.16 -1.52
CA THR A 33 -8.07 22.24 -1.98
C THR A 33 -8.29 21.40 -3.22
N ARG A 34 -7.44 21.56 -4.24
CA ARG A 34 -7.58 20.82 -5.50
C ARG A 34 -7.38 19.31 -5.32
N TRP A 35 -6.46 18.91 -4.45
CA TRP A 35 -6.27 17.50 -4.09
C TRP A 35 -7.52 16.92 -3.43
N LYS A 36 -8.08 17.61 -2.42
CA LYS A 36 -9.30 17.17 -1.73
C LYS A 36 -10.49 17.04 -2.68
N ASP A 37 -10.66 18.00 -3.59
CA ASP A 37 -11.74 17.95 -4.59
C ASP A 37 -11.60 16.72 -5.49
N LEU A 38 -10.40 16.46 -6.05
CA LEU A 38 -10.16 15.29 -6.90
C LEU A 38 -10.39 13.97 -6.15
N VAL A 39 -9.94 13.87 -4.91
CA VAL A 39 -10.13 12.67 -4.09
C VAL A 39 -11.62 12.44 -3.82
N LYS A 40 -12.37 13.50 -3.48
CA LYS A 40 -13.83 13.42 -3.29
C LYS A 40 -14.54 12.98 -4.57
N ASP A 41 -14.22 13.60 -5.70
CA ASP A 41 -14.85 13.30 -6.99
C ASP A 41 -14.70 11.80 -7.34
N ILE A 42 -13.48 11.26 -7.24
CA ILE A 42 -13.22 9.84 -7.51
C ILE A 42 -13.85 8.94 -6.46
N PHE A 43 -13.79 9.33 -5.19
CA PHE A 43 -14.40 8.58 -4.10
C PHE A 43 -15.92 8.44 -4.27
N GLU A 44 -16.62 9.51 -4.64
CA GLU A 44 -18.07 9.47 -4.88
C GLU A 44 -18.44 8.53 -6.04
N ILE A 45 -17.58 8.44 -7.06
CA ILE A 45 -17.79 7.56 -8.21
C ILE A 45 -17.66 6.08 -7.83
N SER A 46 -16.64 5.70 -7.06
CA SER A 46 -16.33 4.28 -6.82
C SER A 46 -16.85 3.75 -5.48
N ASN A 47 -16.92 4.55 -4.42
CA ASN A 47 -17.03 4.05 -3.05
C ASN A 47 -18.28 3.19 -2.78
N THR A 48 -19.42 3.54 -3.38
CA THR A 48 -20.68 2.82 -3.11
C THR A 48 -20.94 1.64 -4.04
N SER A 49 -20.28 1.62 -5.20
CA SER A 49 -20.47 0.61 -6.25
C SER A 49 -19.37 -0.44 -6.22
N GLU A 50 -18.11 0.00 -6.27
CA GLU A 50 -16.92 -0.84 -6.37
C GLU A 50 -16.06 -0.78 -5.10
N GLY A 51 -16.31 0.17 -4.21
CA GLY A 51 -15.45 0.45 -3.06
C GLY A 51 -14.18 1.22 -3.44
N ILE A 52 -13.18 1.15 -2.56
CA ILE A 52 -11.86 1.75 -2.74
C ILE A 52 -10.75 0.71 -2.56
N SER A 53 -9.61 0.98 -3.20
CA SER A 53 -8.38 0.23 -3.04
C SER A 53 -7.38 1.04 -2.21
N LEU A 54 -6.82 0.43 -1.17
CA LEU A 54 -5.80 1.02 -0.31
C LEU A 54 -4.46 0.32 -0.52
N TYR A 55 -3.42 1.08 -0.83
CA TYR A 55 -2.04 0.62 -0.78
C TYR A 55 -1.34 1.28 0.41
N ILE A 56 -0.82 0.47 1.33
CA ILE A 56 -0.05 0.95 2.48
C ILE A 56 1.40 0.55 2.28
N HIS A 57 2.25 1.57 2.12
CA HIS A 57 3.69 1.37 2.01
C HIS A 57 4.29 1.15 3.40
N LEU A 58 4.99 0.04 3.62
CA LEU A 58 5.70 -0.31 4.84
C LEU A 58 7.20 -0.40 4.52
N PRO A 59 8.00 0.65 4.77
CA PRO A 59 9.28 0.83 4.09
C PRO A 59 10.42 0.00 4.69
N TYR A 60 10.24 -0.63 5.85
CA TYR A 60 11.36 -1.19 6.60
C TYR A 60 11.77 -2.59 6.13
N CYS A 61 13.08 -2.86 6.14
CA CYS A 61 13.64 -4.19 5.94
C CYS A 61 14.77 -4.44 6.96
N GLU A 62 14.91 -5.69 7.41
CA GLU A 62 15.99 -6.11 8.32
C GLU A 62 17.39 -5.94 7.72
N SER A 63 17.51 -6.22 6.42
CA SER A 63 18.79 -6.30 5.73
C SER A 63 18.69 -5.79 4.30
N LEU A 64 19.81 -5.27 3.77
CA LEU A 64 19.90 -4.82 2.39
C LEU A 64 20.07 -6.01 1.43
N CYS A 65 19.08 -6.25 0.58
CA CYS A 65 19.28 -7.06 -0.62
C CYS A 65 19.98 -6.21 -1.69
N THR A 66 21.15 -6.62 -2.17
CA THR A 66 21.99 -5.83 -3.10
C THR A 66 21.35 -5.59 -4.47
N TYR A 67 20.34 -6.38 -4.82
CA TYR A 67 19.55 -6.24 -6.05
C TYR A 67 18.27 -5.41 -5.85
N CYS A 68 17.97 -4.94 -4.64
CA CYS A 68 16.72 -4.25 -4.33
C CYS A 68 16.69 -2.86 -4.98
N GLY A 69 15.65 -2.61 -5.77
CA GLY A 69 15.33 -1.30 -6.34
C GLY A 69 14.06 -0.66 -5.74
N CYS A 70 13.54 -1.21 -4.64
CA CYS A 70 12.33 -0.73 -3.99
C CYS A 70 12.62 0.52 -3.14
N ASN A 71 11.61 1.34 -2.88
CA ASN A 71 11.71 2.37 -1.85
C ASN A 71 11.67 1.68 -0.48
N THR A 72 12.81 1.64 0.20
CA THR A 72 12.96 0.92 1.48
C THR A 72 13.89 1.66 2.42
N ARG A 73 13.83 1.30 3.70
CA ARG A 73 14.71 1.77 4.77
C ARG A 73 15.22 0.58 5.57
N ILE A 74 16.51 0.32 5.47
CA ILE A 74 17.15 -0.79 6.18
C ILE A 74 17.35 -0.42 7.65
N THR A 75 16.83 -1.23 8.57
CA THR A 75 17.03 -1.08 10.01
C THR A 75 16.66 -2.36 10.75
N VAL A 76 17.32 -2.61 11.88
CA VAL A 76 16.97 -3.68 12.83
C VAL A 76 16.27 -3.13 14.08
N ASN A 77 15.97 -1.82 14.10
CA ASN A 77 15.35 -1.15 15.24
C ASN A 77 13.82 -1.18 15.11
N HIS A 78 13.18 -2.18 15.70
CA HIS A 78 11.72 -2.33 15.71
C HIS A 78 10.95 -1.22 16.44
N LYS A 79 11.63 -0.33 17.18
CA LYS A 79 10.98 0.85 17.78
C LYS A 79 10.45 1.84 16.73
N VAL A 80 10.82 1.68 15.47
CA VAL A 80 10.31 2.51 14.35
C VAL A 80 8.88 2.16 13.94
N GLU A 81 8.40 0.96 14.27
CA GLU A 81 7.10 0.46 13.81
C GLU A 81 5.93 1.32 14.32
N GLN A 82 5.84 1.52 15.64
CA GLN A 82 4.73 2.24 16.25
C GLN A 82 4.64 3.71 15.82
N PRO A 83 5.74 4.49 15.81
CA PRO A 83 5.70 5.86 15.28
C PRO A 83 5.25 5.91 13.82
N TYR A 84 5.65 4.92 13.00
CA TYR A 84 5.25 4.85 11.61
C TYR A 84 3.75 4.57 11.46
N ILE A 85 3.23 3.57 12.19
CA ILE A 85 1.79 3.25 12.22
C ILE A 85 0.97 4.45 12.69
N ALA A 86 1.41 5.14 13.74
CA ALA A 86 0.73 6.34 14.24
C ALA A 86 0.68 7.45 13.17
N ALA A 87 1.74 7.60 12.38
CA ALA A 87 1.76 8.55 11.28
C ALA A 87 0.80 8.15 10.15
N VAL A 88 0.79 6.87 9.75
CA VAL A 88 -0.12 6.33 8.72
C VAL A 88 -1.58 6.47 9.14
N LEU A 89 -1.93 6.13 10.38
CA LEU A 89 -3.29 6.27 10.88
C LEU A 89 -3.72 7.74 11.01
N LYS A 90 -2.78 8.63 11.35
CA LYS A 90 -3.05 10.07 11.33
C LYS A 90 -3.30 10.57 9.92
N GLU A 91 -2.53 10.13 8.93
CA GLU A 91 -2.76 10.45 7.53
C GLU A 91 -4.12 9.92 7.06
N TRP A 92 -4.47 8.67 7.40
CA TRP A 92 -5.78 8.11 7.10
C TRP A 92 -6.91 8.96 7.68
N GLN A 93 -6.76 9.43 8.92
CA GLN A 93 -7.73 10.33 9.55
C GLN A 93 -7.91 11.64 8.76
N LEU A 94 -6.83 12.21 8.19
CA LEU A 94 -6.95 13.43 7.39
C LEU A 94 -7.83 13.24 6.14
N TYR A 95 -7.84 12.05 5.56
CA TYR A 95 -8.76 11.72 4.46
C TYR A 95 -10.19 11.57 4.97
N LEU A 96 -10.38 10.77 6.03
CA LEU A 96 -11.69 10.55 6.64
C LEU A 96 -12.40 11.83 7.07
N ASP A 97 -11.64 12.87 7.47
CA ASP A 97 -12.19 14.16 7.90
C ASP A 97 -12.95 14.92 6.80
N PHE A 98 -12.68 14.63 5.52
CA PHE A 98 -13.35 15.32 4.41
C PHE A 98 -14.10 14.41 3.45
N LEU A 99 -13.97 13.08 3.54
CA LEU A 99 -14.74 12.17 2.71
C LEU A 99 -16.24 12.26 3.03
N PRO A 100 -17.12 12.30 2.01
CA PRO A 100 -18.55 12.57 2.22
C PRO A 100 -19.29 11.40 2.86
N ASN A 101 -18.76 10.18 2.77
CA ASN A 101 -19.36 8.95 3.27
C ASN A 101 -18.29 8.04 3.89
N ARG A 102 -18.73 7.05 4.65
CA ARG A 102 -17.84 6.01 5.20
C ARG A 102 -17.19 5.21 4.06
N PRO A 103 -15.86 5.04 4.03
CA PRO A 103 -15.19 4.28 2.99
C PRO A 103 -15.56 2.80 2.99
N GLN A 104 -15.82 2.21 1.83
CA GLN A 104 -15.94 0.77 1.63
C GLN A 104 -14.63 0.24 1.05
N ILE A 105 -13.82 -0.43 1.86
CA ILE A 105 -12.52 -0.96 1.44
C ILE A 105 -12.75 -2.28 0.72
N ARG A 106 -12.54 -2.29 -0.60
CA ARG A 106 -12.55 -3.50 -1.43
C ARG A 106 -11.18 -4.14 -1.50
N GLU A 107 -10.12 -3.36 -1.60
CA GLU A 107 -8.77 -3.90 -1.68
C GLU A 107 -7.87 -3.25 -0.63
N LEU A 108 -6.99 -4.06 -0.05
CA LEU A 108 -5.94 -3.60 0.85
C LEU A 108 -4.65 -4.34 0.49
N HIS A 109 -3.64 -3.60 0.06
CA HIS A 109 -2.33 -4.16 -0.22
C HIS A 109 -1.26 -3.57 0.70
N LEU A 110 -0.56 -4.42 1.44
CA LEU A 110 0.62 -4.04 2.22
C LEU A 110 1.88 -4.36 1.41
N GLY A 111 2.68 -3.36 1.07
CA GLY A 111 3.91 -3.59 0.29
C GLY A 111 5.02 -2.60 0.65
N GLY A 112 6.14 -2.67 -0.06
CA GLY A 112 7.21 -1.65 0.03
C GLY A 112 8.58 -2.23 0.35
N GLY A 113 8.97 -2.18 1.61
CA GLY A 113 10.13 -2.90 2.13
C GLY A 113 9.77 -4.34 2.41
N THR A 114 9.47 -4.65 3.67
CA THR A 114 8.97 -5.94 4.09
C THR A 114 7.82 -5.70 5.07
N PRO A 115 6.55 -5.85 4.68
CA PRO A 115 5.42 -5.74 5.60
C PRO A 115 5.58 -6.56 6.88
N THR A 116 6.10 -7.79 6.76
CA THR A 116 6.43 -8.69 7.88
C THR A 116 7.75 -8.36 8.58
N PHE A 117 8.28 -7.14 8.42
CA PHE A 117 9.19 -6.51 9.40
C PHE A 117 8.39 -6.08 10.63
N PHE A 118 7.13 -5.67 10.43
CA PHE A 118 6.26 -5.28 11.51
C PHE A 118 5.78 -6.50 12.26
N SER A 119 5.86 -6.45 13.59
CA SER A 119 5.33 -7.50 14.47
C SER A 119 3.83 -7.75 14.20
N PRO A 120 3.34 -8.97 14.45
CA PRO A 120 1.92 -9.29 14.29
C PRO A 120 1.00 -8.33 15.05
N GLU A 121 1.37 -7.92 16.26
CA GLU A 121 0.62 -6.98 17.09
C GLU A 121 0.53 -5.58 16.45
N ASN A 122 1.63 -5.12 15.85
CA ASN A 122 1.67 -3.82 15.17
C ASN A 122 0.89 -3.86 13.84
N LEU A 123 0.96 -4.96 13.08
CA LEU A 123 0.10 -5.16 11.91
C LEU A 123 -1.38 -5.17 12.30
N ARG A 124 -1.74 -5.85 13.39
CA ARG A 124 -3.11 -5.81 13.92
C ARG A 124 -3.54 -4.39 14.27
N THR A 125 -2.69 -3.64 14.97
CA THR A 125 -2.96 -2.24 15.33
C THR A 125 -3.19 -1.37 14.09
N LEU A 126 -2.33 -1.50 13.07
CA LEU A 126 -2.48 -0.77 11.82
C LEU A 126 -3.80 -1.11 11.11
N ILE A 127 -4.05 -2.39 10.86
CA ILE A 127 -5.19 -2.84 10.05
C ILE A 127 -6.51 -2.55 10.78
N THR A 128 -6.59 -2.82 12.09
CA THR A 128 -7.77 -2.49 12.88
C THR A 128 -8.03 -0.98 12.92
N GLY A 129 -6.99 -0.15 13.01
CA GLY A 129 -7.11 1.30 12.92
C GLY A 129 -7.60 1.80 11.55
N LEU A 130 -7.21 1.14 10.46
CA LEU A 130 -7.75 1.44 9.12
C LEU A 130 -9.24 1.12 9.04
N PHE A 131 -9.66 0.00 9.62
CA PHE A 131 -11.05 -0.49 9.58
C PHE A 131 -11.97 0.18 10.58
N GLU A 132 -11.46 0.82 11.65
CA GLU A 132 -12.30 1.45 12.69
C GLU A 132 -13.33 2.44 12.12
N LYS A 133 -12.93 3.18 11.08
CA LYS A 133 -13.76 4.21 10.42
C LYS A 133 -14.09 3.90 8.96
N ALA A 134 -13.94 2.65 8.56
CA ALA A 134 -14.31 2.14 7.24
C ALA A 134 -15.18 0.89 7.37
N ASP A 135 -15.79 0.48 6.27
CA ASP A 135 -16.50 -0.78 6.14
C ASP A 135 -15.71 -1.68 5.19
N ILE A 136 -15.69 -2.99 5.46
CA ILE A 136 -15.05 -3.97 4.58
C ILE A 136 -16.07 -4.38 3.51
N HIS A 137 -15.70 -4.26 2.24
CA HIS A 137 -16.56 -4.67 1.14
C HIS A 137 -16.80 -6.20 1.20
N PRO A 138 -18.02 -6.70 0.89
CA PRO A 138 -18.32 -8.14 0.95
C PRO A 138 -17.42 -9.01 0.06
N GLU A 139 -16.96 -8.46 -1.07
CA GLU A 139 -16.04 -9.10 -2.03
C GLU A 139 -14.62 -8.52 -1.92
N HIS A 140 -14.11 -8.35 -0.70
CA HIS A 140 -12.79 -7.77 -0.51
C HIS A 140 -11.66 -8.72 -0.92
N GLU A 141 -10.56 -8.15 -1.42
CA GLU A 141 -9.32 -8.85 -1.75
C GLU A 141 -8.15 -8.17 -1.06
N PHE A 142 -7.58 -8.82 -0.03
CA PHE A 142 -6.47 -8.27 0.74
C PHE A 142 -5.19 -9.06 0.45
N GLY A 143 -4.10 -8.34 0.19
CA GLY A 143 -2.80 -8.93 -0.15
C GLY A 143 -1.65 -8.27 0.61
N PHE A 144 -0.58 -9.02 0.83
CA PHE A 144 0.62 -8.47 1.45
C PHE A 144 1.88 -9.08 0.84
N GLU A 145 2.94 -8.28 0.79
CA GLU A 145 4.28 -8.75 0.50
C GLU A 145 4.90 -9.35 1.77
N ALA A 146 5.67 -10.43 1.62
CA ALA A 146 6.26 -11.15 2.74
C ALA A 146 7.71 -11.53 2.42
N HIS A 147 8.58 -11.39 3.40
CA HIS A 147 9.92 -11.96 3.31
C HIS A 147 9.95 -13.30 4.07
N PRO A 148 10.31 -14.43 3.43
CA PRO A 148 10.19 -15.75 4.05
C PRO A 148 11.10 -15.94 5.27
N ALA A 149 12.16 -15.14 5.41
CA ALA A 149 13.05 -15.20 6.57
C ALA A 149 12.52 -14.45 7.81
N SER A 150 11.59 -13.50 7.67
CA SER A 150 11.02 -12.75 8.81
C SER A 150 9.55 -13.08 9.07
N THR A 151 8.85 -13.66 8.09
CA THR A 151 7.45 -14.06 8.22
C THR A 151 7.34 -15.28 9.14
N THR A 152 6.48 -15.19 10.14
CA THR A 152 6.22 -16.28 11.09
C THR A 152 4.76 -16.72 11.03
N ASP A 153 4.44 -17.89 11.59
CA ASP A 153 3.06 -18.38 11.69
C ASP A 153 2.13 -17.37 12.39
N ALA A 154 2.65 -16.62 13.37
CA ALA A 154 1.89 -15.59 14.07
C ALA A 154 1.51 -14.41 13.14
N HIS A 155 2.35 -14.06 12.16
CA HIS A 155 2.01 -13.07 11.15
C HIS A 155 0.87 -13.59 10.26
N LEU A 156 1.00 -14.83 9.76
CA LEU A 156 0.01 -15.45 8.89
C LEU A 156 -1.34 -15.58 9.58
N GLN A 157 -1.35 -16.05 10.82
CA GLN A 157 -2.57 -16.17 11.64
C GLN A 157 -3.21 -14.79 11.87
N THR A 158 -2.42 -13.78 12.23
CA THR A 158 -2.94 -12.43 12.46
C THR A 158 -3.55 -11.82 11.21
N LEU A 159 -2.87 -11.94 10.06
CA LEU A 159 -3.38 -11.41 8.79
C LEU A 159 -4.64 -12.17 8.33
N PHE A 160 -4.68 -13.49 8.49
CA PHE A 160 -5.87 -14.29 8.20
C PHE A 160 -7.09 -13.85 9.03
N GLU A 161 -6.90 -13.62 10.33
CA GLU A 161 -7.95 -13.10 11.22
C GLU A 161 -8.44 -11.72 10.80
N LEU A 162 -7.57 -10.92 10.16
CA LEU A 162 -7.85 -9.57 9.71
C LEU A 162 -8.40 -9.51 8.26
N GLY A 163 -8.65 -10.66 7.62
CA GLY A 163 -9.32 -10.73 6.32
C GLY A 163 -8.41 -11.02 5.13
N PHE A 164 -7.12 -11.27 5.32
CA PHE A 164 -6.22 -11.72 4.25
C PHE A 164 -6.39 -13.23 4.05
N ARG A 165 -7.30 -13.64 3.16
CA ARG A 165 -7.78 -15.03 2.99
C ARG A 165 -7.49 -15.61 1.61
#